data_AF-A0AAP4A002-F1
#
_entry.id   AF-A0AAP4A002-F1
#
_cell.length_a   1.000
_cell.length_b   1.000
_cell.length_c   1.000
_cell.angle_alpha   90.00
_cell.angle_beta   90.00
_cell.angle_gamma   90.00
#
_symmetry.space_group_name_H-M   'P 1'
#
loop_
_entity.id
_entity.type
_entity.pdbx_description
1 polymer ?
#
loop_
_entity_poly.entity_id
_entity_poly.type
_entity_poly.pdbx_seq_one_letter_code
_entity_poly.pdbx_strand_id
1 'polypeptide(L)'
;MSLIQGTIITFSILPFFPFLIVFAVCRYILKMEKKKSLLTSMDITTFFLIFSVAALFNVIFTSRFGFYLILLLLLLALGLIGGAQNRIKGKVDGKRLCRAVWRLTFIAMTMAYILLTVVGIFKNIFNIM
;
A
#
# COMPACT_ATOMS: atom_id res chain seq x y z
N MET A 1 -3.62 16.74 -23.97
CA MET A 1 -3.30 16.70 -22.53
C MET A 1 -2.09 15.80 -22.34
N SER A 2 -1.07 16.35 -21.68
CA SER A 2 0.35 16.17 -21.99
C SER A 2 0.90 14.78 -21.63
N LEU A 3 1.90 14.33 -22.40
CA LEU A 3 2.73 13.15 -22.15
C LEU A 3 3.18 12.99 -20.68
N ILE A 4 3.30 14.11 -19.95
CA ILE A 4 3.64 14.19 -18.52
C ILE A 4 2.52 13.61 -17.64
N GLN A 5 1.25 13.90 -17.94
CA GLN A 5 0.12 13.27 -17.25
C GLN A 5 0.06 11.77 -17.55
N GLY A 6 0.30 11.39 -18.80
CA GLY A 6 0.37 9.98 -19.22
C GLY A 6 1.43 9.20 -18.44
N THR A 7 2.67 9.69 -18.39
CA THR A 7 3.77 9.00 -17.69
C THR A 7 3.59 8.96 -16.18
N ILE A 8 3.08 10.02 -15.55
CA ILE A 8 2.78 10.02 -14.11
C ILE A 8 1.67 9.00 -13.81
N ILE A 9 0.65 8.88 -14.67
CA ILE A 9 -0.40 7.88 -14.51
C ILE A 9 0.17 6.47 -14.67
N THR A 10 1.00 6.20 -15.69
CA THR A 10 1.60 4.87 -15.91
C THR A 10 2.53 4.46 -14.75
N PHE A 11 3.34 5.40 -14.22
CA PHE A 11 4.21 5.13 -13.06
C PHE A 11 3.44 5.06 -11.73
N SER A 12 2.29 5.73 -11.62
CA SER A 12 1.41 5.66 -10.44
C SER A 12 0.55 4.40 -10.42
N ILE A 13 0.37 3.74 -11.57
CA ILE A 13 -0.39 2.48 -11.66
C ILE A 13 0.43 1.29 -11.17
N LEU A 14 1.78 1.33 -11.23
CA LEU A 14 2.63 0.26 -10.70
C LEU A 14 3.34 0.68 -9.40
N PRO A 15 2.79 0.34 -8.21
CA PRO A 15 3.43 0.61 -6.91
C PRO A 15 4.80 -0.07 -6.74
N PHE A 16 5.19 -0.98 -7.63
CA PHE A 16 6.52 -1.59 -7.67
C PHE A 16 7.64 -0.61 -8.03
N PHE A 17 7.40 0.37 -8.90
CA PHE A 17 8.43 1.33 -9.30
C PHE A 17 8.85 2.26 -8.15
N PRO A 18 7.93 2.88 -7.39
CA PRO A 18 8.26 3.62 -6.19
C PRO A 18 9.09 2.80 -5.20
N PHE A 19 8.76 1.52 -5.00
CA PHE A 19 9.53 0.65 -4.09
C PHE A 19 10.99 0.52 -4.52
N LEU A 20 11.21 0.21 -5.80
CA LEU A 20 12.57 0.01 -6.33
C LEU A 20 13.39 1.31 -6.28
N ILE A 21 12.77 2.43 -6.65
CA ILE A 21 13.41 3.75 -6.66
C ILE A 21 13.79 4.16 -5.23
N VAL A 22 12.85 4.08 -4.29
CA VAL A 22 13.10 4.46 -2.90
C VAL A 22 14.15 3.55 -2.28
N PHE A 23 14.14 2.25 -2.58
CA PHE A 23 15.18 1.32 -2.11
C PHE A 23 16.55 1.66 -2.69
N ALA A 24 16.63 1.96 -3.99
CA ALA A 24 17.89 2.35 -4.63
C ALA A 24 18.42 3.66 -4.05
N VAL A 25 17.58 4.68 -3.87
CA VAL A 25 17.96 5.95 -3.24
C VAL A 25 18.45 5.74 -1.81
N CYS A 26 17.68 5.03 -0.97
CA CYS A 26 18.08 4.77 0.40
C CYS A 26 19.36 3.95 0.52
N ARG A 27 19.58 3.00 -0.40
CA ARG A 27 20.75 2.11 -0.37
C ARG A 27 22.01 2.74 -0.95
N TYR A 28 21.92 3.33 -2.14
CA TYR A 28 23.08 3.81 -2.90
C TYR A 28 23.40 5.27 -2.62
N ILE A 29 22.40 6.13 -2.42
CA ILE A 29 22.60 7.56 -2.17
C ILE A 29 22.76 7.83 -0.67
N LEU A 30 21.78 7.38 0.13
CA LEU A 30 21.79 7.62 1.58
C LEU A 30 22.67 6.64 2.36
N LYS A 31 23.31 5.68 1.66
CA LYS A 31 24.20 4.63 2.22
C LYS A 31 23.64 3.96 3.47
N MET A 32 22.32 3.80 3.54
CA MET A 32 21.67 3.22 4.72
C MET A 32 21.93 1.71 4.79
N GLU A 33 21.97 1.20 6.02
CA GLU A 33 21.95 -0.24 6.30
C GLU A 33 20.86 -0.95 5.50
N LYS A 34 21.15 -2.14 4.95
CA LYS A 34 20.19 -2.87 4.07
C LYS A 34 18.83 -3.01 4.73
N LYS A 35 18.80 -3.40 6.01
CA LYS A 35 17.56 -3.57 6.80
C LYS A 35 16.80 -2.26 6.95
N LYS A 36 17.49 -1.15 7.19
CA LYS A 36 16.86 0.17 7.38
C LYS A 36 16.33 0.73 6.06
N SER A 37 17.09 0.56 4.98
CA SER A 37 16.66 0.91 3.62
C SER A 37 15.35 0.19 3.25
N LEU A 38 15.29 -1.14 3.44
CA LEU A 38 14.09 -1.92 3.16
C LEU A 38 12.86 -1.46 3.95
N LEU A 39 13.04 -1.18 5.25
CA LEU A 39 11.95 -0.69 6.10
C LEU A 39 11.44 0.68 5.64
N THR A 40 12.35 1.61 5.35
CA THR A 40 11.97 2.94 4.85
C THR A 40 11.27 2.87 3.49
N SER A 41 11.75 2.02 2.58
CA SER A 41 11.13 1.81 1.27
C SER A 41 9.73 1.22 1.39
N MET A 42 9.57 0.24 2.28
CA MET A 42 8.27 -0.34 2.60
C MET A 42 7.30 0.71 3.13
N ASP A 43 7.75 1.56 4.07
CA ASP A 43 6.90 2.58 4.66
C ASP A 43 6.39 3.58 3.61
N ILE A 44 7.30 4.07 2.75
CA ILE A 44 6.96 5.01 1.67
C ILE A 44 6.06 4.35 0.61
N THR A 45 6.36 3.11 0.23
CA THR A 45 5.60 2.42 -0.81
C THR A 45 4.19 2.08 -0.34
N THR A 46 3.99 1.81 0.96
CA THR A 46 2.65 1.55 1.51
C THR A 46 1.68 2.69 1.24
N PHE A 47 2.14 3.95 1.35
CA PHE A 47 1.31 5.11 0.98
C PHE A 47 0.87 5.04 -0.48
N PHE A 48 1.80 4.82 -1.41
CA PHE A 48 1.49 4.65 -2.82
C PHE A 48 0.53 3.49 -3.07
N LEU A 49 0.78 2.35 -2.41
CA LEU A 49 -0.04 1.15 -2.50
C LEU A 49 -1.49 1.38 -2.07
N ILE A 50 -1.71 2.14 -0.99
CA ILE A 50 -3.06 2.51 -0.54
C ILE A 50 -3.79 3.29 -1.64
N PHE A 51 -3.14 4.28 -2.25
CA PHE A 51 -3.76 5.06 -3.34
C PHE A 51 -3.99 4.22 -4.60
N SER A 52 -3.01 3.40 -5.01
CA SER A 52 -3.15 2.53 -6.18
C SER A 52 -4.28 1.51 -5.99
N VAL A 53 -4.37 0.85 -4.83
CA VAL A 53 -5.45 -0.12 -4.54
C VAL A 53 -6.81 0.58 -4.46
N ALA A 54 -6.89 1.76 -3.82
CA ALA A 54 -8.13 2.53 -3.76
C ALA A 54 -8.63 2.91 -5.16
N ALA A 55 -7.73 3.42 -6.02
CA ALA A 55 -8.06 3.78 -7.39
C ALA A 55 -8.51 2.57 -8.21
N LEU A 56 -7.78 1.46 -8.09
CA LEU A 56 -8.08 0.23 -8.82
C LEU A 56 -9.43 -0.36 -8.40
N PHE A 57 -9.72 -0.37 -7.10
CA PHE A 57 -11.03 -0.76 -6.57
C PHE A 57 -12.16 0.13 -7.12
N ASN A 58 -11.96 1.45 -7.12
CA ASN A 58 -12.94 2.40 -7.61
C ASN A 58 -13.24 2.21 -9.10
N VAL A 59 -12.22 1.89 -9.91
CA VAL A 59 -12.39 1.57 -11.34
C VAL A 59 -13.14 0.27 -11.54
N ILE A 60 -12.78 -0.79 -10.80
CA ILE A 60 -13.38 -2.13 -10.98
C ILE A 60 -14.84 -2.15 -10.52
N PHE A 61 -15.16 -1.53 -9.38
CA PHE A 61 -16.50 -1.55 -8.79
C PHE A 61 -17.33 -0.30 -9.11
N THR A 62 -16.81 0.62 -9.94
CA THR A 62 -17.45 1.89 -10.31
C THR A 62 -17.95 2.65 -9.07
N SER A 63 -17.14 2.64 -8.03
CA SER A 63 -17.46 3.21 -6.71
C SER A 63 -16.41 4.24 -6.30
N ARG A 64 -16.71 5.06 -5.29
CA ARG A 64 -15.73 5.97 -4.65
C ARG A 64 -15.26 5.44 -3.29
N PHE A 65 -15.69 4.23 -2.92
CA PHE A 65 -15.54 3.69 -1.56
C PHE A 65 -14.17 3.04 -1.28
N GLY A 66 -13.33 2.83 -2.29
CA GLY A 66 -12.06 2.10 -2.14
C GLY A 66 -11.12 2.67 -1.07
N PHE A 67 -10.97 4.00 -1.03
CA PHE A 67 -10.13 4.65 -0.01
C PHE A 67 -10.70 4.49 1.41
N TYR A 68 -12.01 4.70 1.56
CA TYR A 68 -12.70 4.56 2.85
C TYR A 68 -12.64 3.13 3.38
N LEU A 69 -12.73 2.13 2.50
CA LEU A 69 -12.59 0.73 2.85
C LEU A 69 -11.20 0.43 3.41
N ILE A 70 -10.14 0.91 2.74
CA ILE A 70 -8.76 0.74 3.22
C ILE A 70 -8.57 1.45 4.56
N LEU A 71 -9.07 2.67 4.70
CA LEU A 71 -9.01 3.43 5.95
C LEU A 71 -9.71 2.67 7.08
N LEU A 72 -10.91 2.14 6.83
CA LEU A 72 -11.65 1.32 7.81
C LEU A 72 -10.85 0.08 8.23
N LEU A 73 -10.29 -0.67 7.28
CA LEU A 73 -9.44 -1.82 7.57
C LEU A 73 -8.21 -1.45 8.42
N LEU A 74 -7.62 -0.28 8.16
CA LEU A 74 -6.48 0.21 8.93
C LEU A 74 -6.87 0.60 10.37
N LEU A 75 -8.02 1.25 10.56
CA LEU A 75 -8.55 1.54 11.90
C LEU A 75 -8.90 0.24 12.66
N LEU A 76 -9.51 -0.73 12.00
CA LEU A 76 -9.81 -2.03 12.59
C LEU A 76 -8.52 -2.75 13.00
N ALA A 77 -7.50 -2.76 12.14
CA ALA A 77 -6.21 -3.33 12.47
C ALA A 77 -5.55 -2.63 13.68
N LEU A 78 -5.59 -1.29 13.73
CA LEU A 78 -5.12 -0.51 14.89
C LEU A 78 -5.87 -0.90 16.17
N GLY A 79 -7.20 -0.98 16.12
CA GLY A 79 -8.04 -1.32 17.27
C GLY A 79 -7.80 -2.75 17.76
N LEU A 80 -7.77 -3.73 16.86
CA LEU A 80 -7.58 -5.14 17.19
C LEU A 80 -6.17 -5.39 17.76
N ILE A 81 -5.13 -4.88 17.09
CA ILE A 81 -3.74 -5.08 17.54
C ILE A 81 -3.47 -4.27 18.81
N GLY A 82 -4.04 -3.07 18.94
CA GLY A 82 -3.95 -2.26 20.15
C GLY A 82 -4.62 -2.93 21.34
N GLY A 83 -5.85 -3.43 21.16
CA GLY A 83 -6.58 -4.19 22.18
C GLY A 83 -5.88 -5.48 22.58
N ALA A 84 -5.35 -6.24 21.60
CA ALA A 84 -4.56 -7.44 21.86
C ALA A 84 -3.27 -7.13 22.63
N GLN A 85 -2.56 -6.05 22.28
CA GLN A 85 -1.37 -5.61 23.02
C GLN A 85 -1.71 -5.21 24.46
N ASN A 86 -2.83 -4.49 24.66
CA ASN A 86 -3.29 -4.10 25.98
C ASN A 86 -3.57 -5.31 26.87
N ARG A 87 -4.25 -6.34 26.34
CA ARG A 87 -4.58 -7.56 27.08
C ARG A 87 -3.36 -8.42 27.41
N ILE A 88 -2.37 -8.49 26.51
CA ILE A 88 -1.21 -9.37 26.67
C ILE A 88 -0.09 -8.72 27.51
N LYS A 89 0.13 -7.41 27.37
CA LYS A 89 1.28 -6.71 27.98
C LYS A 89 0.91 -5.67 29.02
N GLY A 90 -0.37 -5.34 29.17
CA GLY A 90 -0.86 -4.30 30.09
C GLY A 90 -0.44 -2.88 29.74
N LYS A 91 0.33 -2.68 28.66
CA LYS A 91 0.79 -1.38 28.17
C LYS A 91 0.78 -1.38 26.64
N VAL A 92 0.19 -0.34 26.06
CA VAL A 92 0.17 -0.13 24.61
C VAL A 92 1.34 0.78 24.24
N ASP A 93 2.34 0.22 23.54
CA ASP A 93 3.41 1.00 22.95
C ASP A 93 2.96 1.47 21.56
N GLY A 94 2.50 2.72 21.49
CA GLY A 94 1.97 3.31 20.26
C GLY A 94 2.96 3.27 19.08
N LYS A 95 4.27 3.42 19.32
CA LYS A 95 5.29 3.35 18.26
C LYS A 95 5.44 1.93 17.72
N ARG A 96 5.30 0.92 18.59
CA ARG A 96 5.36 -0.49 18.18
C ARG A 96 4.08 -0.93 17.49
N LEU A 97 2.93 -0.47 17.98
CA LEU A 97 1.62 -0.71 17.38
C LEU A 97 1.53 -0.12 15.97
N CYS A 98 1.83 1.17 15.81
CA CYS A 98 1.77 1.84 14.51
C CYS A 98 2.68 1.14 13.49
N ARG A 99 3.92 0.78 13.86
CA ARG A 99 4.80 0.01 12.98
C ARG A 99 4.26 -1.37 12.62
N ALA A 100 3.64 -2.08 13.56
CA ALA A 100 3.08 -3.40 13.29
C ALA A 100 1.91 -3.30 12.30
N VAL A 101 1.01 -2.35 12.50
CA VAL A 101 -0.13 -2.12 11.61
C VAL A 101 0.33 -1.66 10.24
N TRP A 102 1.32 -0.76 10.18
CA TRP A 102 1.87 -0.29 8.92
C TRP A 102 2.45 -1.43 8.07
N ARG A 103 3.20 -2.34 8.71
CA ARG A 103 3.75 -3.54 8.04
C ARG A 103 2.66 -4.49 7.56
N LEU A 104 1.63 -4.71 8.36
CA LEU A 104 0.49 -5.54 7.94
C LEU A 104 -0.27 -4.90 6.77
N THR A 105 -0.40 -3.57 6.80
CA THR A 105 -1.03 -2.80 5.72
C THR A 105 -0.25 -2.98 4.42
N PHE A 106 1.08 -2.89 4.45
CA PHE A 106 1.91 -3.15 3.27
C PHE A 106 1.61 -4.52 2.63
N ILE A 107 1.61 -5.58 3.45
CA ILE A 107 1.38 -6.95 2.97
C ILE A 107 -0.05 -7.09 2.42
N ALA A 108 -1.04 -6.61 3.17
CA ALA A 108 -2.45 -6.68 2.78
C ALA A 108 -2.72 -5.90 1.50
N MET A 109 -2.22 -4.68 1.38
CA MET A 109 -2.37 -3.85 0.18
C MET A 109 -1.65 -4.49 -1.01
N THR A 110 -0.45 -5.05 -0.83
CA THR A 110 0.30 -5.68 -1.92
C THR A 110 -0.46 -6.87 -2.48
N MET A 111 -1.00 -7.72 -1.60
CA MET A 111 -1.83 -8.85 -2.00
C MET A 111 -3.11 -8.38 -2.70
N ALA A 112 -3.81 -7.39 -2.13
CA ALA A 112 -5.02 -6.82 -2.73
C ALA A 112 -4.75 -6.20 -4.10
N TYR A 113 -3.63 -5.51 -4.27
CA TYR A 113 -3.21 -4.93 -5.55
C TYR A 113 -3.03 -6.01 -6.62
N ILE A 114 -2.32 -7.10 -6.31
CA ILE A 114 -2.12 -8.21 -7.25
C ILE A 114 -3.46 -8.82 -7.64
N LEU A 115 -4.32 -9.14 -6.67
CA LEU A 115 -5.62 -9.75 -6.91
C LEU A 115 -6.53 -8.83 -7.74
N LEU A 116 -6.67 -7.57 -7.36
CA LEU A 116 -7.48 -6.59 -8.08
C LEU A 116 -6.93 -6.33 -9.48
N THR A 117 -5.62 -6.35 -9.68
CA THR A 117 -5.03 -6.15 -11.02
C THR A 117 -5.40 -7.32 -11.93
N VAL A 118 -5.28 -8.55 -11.43
CA VAL A 118 -5.71 -9.75 -12.17
C VAL A 118 -7.19 -9.68 -12.51
N VAL A 119 -8.06 -9.38 -11.53
CA VAL A 119 -9.51 -9.21 -11.75
C VAL A 119 -9.82 -8.09 -12.74
N GLY A 120 -9.11 -6.96 -12.64
CA GLY A 120 -9.28 -5.81 -13.53
C GLY A 120 -8.89 -6.13 -14.98
N ILE A 121 -7.81 -6.89 -15.18
CA ILE A 121 -7.41 -7.38 -16.50
C ILE A 121 -8.49 -8.29 -17.08
N PHE A 122 -8.98 -9.29 -16.31
CA PHE A 122 -10.05 -10.17 -16.77
C PHE A 122 -11.32 -9.39 -17.13
N LYS A 123 -11.76 -8.47 -16.27
CA LYS A 123 -12.95 -7.64 -16.54
C LYS A 123 -12.80 -6.79 -17.80
N ASN A 124 -11.63 -6.21 -18.04
CA ASN A 124 -11.38 -5.45 -19.26
C ASN A 124 -11.42 -6.35 -20.50
N ILE A 125 -10.77 -7.52 -20.45
CA ILE A 125 -10.77 -8.47 -21.57
C ILE A 125 -12.20 -8.93 -21.89
N PHE A 126 -13.00 -9.27 -20.88
CA PHE A 126 -14.40 -9.69 -21.06
C PHE A 126 -15.35 -8.58 -21.51
N ASN A 127 -15.04 -7.31 -21.22
CA ASN A 127 -15.87 -6.17 -21.64
C ASN A 127 -15.46 -5.63 -23.02
N ILE A 128 -14.27 -6.01 -23.50
CA ILE A 128 -13.74 -5.65 -24.83
C ILE A 128 -14.14 -6.71 -25.88
N MET A 129 -14.35 -7.97 -25.46
CA MET A 129 -15.01 -9.02 -26.27
C MET A 129 -16.52 -8.84 -26.30
#